data_AF-A0A231GSY7-F1
#
_entry.id   AF-A0A231GSY7-F1
#
_cell.length_a   1.000
_cell.length_b   1.000
_cell.length_c   1.000
_cell.angle_alpha   90.00
_cell.angle_beta   90.00
_cell.angle_gamma   90.00
#
_symmetry.space_group_name_H-M   'P 1'
#
loop_
_entity.id
_entity.type
_entity.pdbx_description
1 polymer ?
#
loop_
_entity_poly.entity_id
_entity_poly.type
_entity_poly.pdbx_seq_one_letter_code
_entity_poly.pdbx_strand_id
1 'polypeptide(L)' 'MLADFDNLRDYSGYLCGPPAMVEAAGRALKRRRMAPRRIFREKFTDAVTVGQELASA' A
#
# COMPACT_ATOMS: atom_id res chain seq x y z
N MET A 1 12.49 0.38 -11.49
CA MET A 1 11.22 -0.35 -11.29
C MET A 1 9.97 0.49 -11.55
N LEU A 2 9.71 1.63 -10.89
CA LEU A 2 8.55 2.50 -11.24
C LEU A 2 8.81 3.46 -12.41
N ALA A 3 10.09 3.79 -12.63
CA ALA A 3 10.52 4.65 -13.74
C ALA A 3 10.49 3.92 -15.11
N ASP A 4 10.37 2.60 -15.09
CA ASP A 4 10.40 1.76 -16.30
C ASP A 4 9.01 1.67 -16.97
N PHE A 5 7.98 2.25 -16.34
CA PHE A 5 6.61 2.27 -16.86
C PHE A 5 6.17 3.70 -17.16
N ASP A 6 5.65 3.93 -18.36
CA ASP A 6 5.04 5.21 -18.74
C ASP A 6 3.86 5.56 -17.83
N ASN A 7 3.03 4.56 -17.50
CA ASN A 7 1.96 4.64 -16.53
C ASN A 7 1.55 3.24 -16.01
N LEU A 8 0.68 3.22 -15.00
CA LEU A 8 0.22 1.99 -14.34
C LEU A 8 -1.30 1.75 -14.46
N ARG A 9 -1.97 2.30 -15.48
CA ARG A 9 -3.43 2.21 -15.64
C ARG A 9 -3.92 0.76 -15.70
N ASP A 10 -3.21 -0.06 -16.46
CA ASP A 10 -3.64 -1.44 -16.76
C ASP A 10 -2.94 -2.51 -15.90
N TYR A 11 -2.21 -2.08 -14.87
CA TYR A 11 -1.51 -2.96 -13.93
C TYR A 11 -2.23 -3.09 -12.59
N SER A 12 -1.87 -4.14 -11.86
CA SER A 12 -2.23 -4.34 -10.46
C SER A 12 -0.96 -4.34 -9.60
N GLY A 13 -1.07 -3.81 -8.38
CA GLY A 13 0.06 -3.73 -7.44
C GLY A 13 -0.31 -4.35 -6.10
N TYR A 14 0.59 -5.17 -5.57
CA TYR A 14 0.51 -5.69 -4.21
C TYR A 14 1.59 -5.02 -3.36
N LEU A 15 1.20 -4.48 -2.21
CA LEU A 15 2.08 -3.77 -1.29
C LEU A 15 2.07 -4.49 0.05
N CYS A 16 3.25 -4.89 0.51
CA CYS A 16 3.45 -5.48 1.82
C CYS A 16 4.63 -4.80 2.51
N GLY A 17 4.48 -4.44 3.79
CA GLY A 17 5.54 -3.78 4.55
C GLY A 17 5.04 -2.97 5.75
N PRO A 18 5.92 -2.21 6.40
CA PRO A 18 5.55 -1.32 7.50
C PRO A 18 4.46 -0.32 7.08
N PRO A 19 3.54 0.08 7.98
CA PRO A 19 2.39 0.93 7.63
C PRO A 19 2.77 2.20 6.86
N ALA A 20 3.82 2.91 7.30
CA ALA A 20 4.30 4.13 6.64
C ALA A 20 4.75 3.87 5.18
N MET A 21 5.38 2.72 4.93
CA MET A 21 5.87 2.32 3.61
C MET A 21 4.71 1.95 2.69
N VAL A 22 3.75 1.16 3.18
CA VAL A 22 2.55 0.76 2.41
C VAL A 22 1.73 1.98 1.99
N GLU A 23 1.57 2.97 2.88
CA GLU A 23 0.86 4.20 2.55
C GLU A 23 1.61 5.07 1.54
N ALA A 24 2.93 5.23 1.71
CA ALA A 24 3.76 5.99 0.78
C ALA A 24 3.76 5.35 -0.63
N ALA A 25 3.94 4.02 -0.69
CA ALA A 25 3.91 3.26 -1.94
C ALA A 25 2.51 3.32 -2.60
N GLY A 26 1.44 3.22 -1.80
CA GLY A 26 0.06 3.37 -2.29
C GLY A 26 -0.19 4.73 -2.96
N ARG A 27 0.36 5.82 -2.40
CA ARG A 27 0.30 7.16 -3.02
C ARG A 27 1.12 7.22 -4.31
N ALA A 28 2.29 6.58 -4.36
CA ALA A 28 3.12 6.52 -5.56
C ALA A 28 2.41 5.81 -6.72
N LEU A 29 1.75 4.69 -6.48
CA LEU A 29 0.98 3.95 -7.50
C LEU A 29 -0.21 4.76 -8.03
N LYS A 30 -0.97 5.42 -7.13
CA LYS A 30 -2.08 6.30 -7.53
C LYS A 30 -1.61 7.45 -8.42
N ARG A 31 -0.49 8.09 -8.10
CA ARG A 31 0.11 9.18 -8.92
C ARG A 31 0.45 8.72 -10.35
N ARG A 32 0.76 7.44 -10.53
CA ARG A 32 1.02 6.82 -11.83
C ARG A 32 -0.23 6.22 -12.50
N ARG A 33 -1.43 6.67 -12.11
CA ARG A 33 -2.73 6.30 -12.71
C ARG A 33 -3.21 4.87 -12.40
N MET A 34 -2.61 4.16 -11.44
CA MET A 34 -3.18 2.88 -11.00
C MET A 34 -4.50 3.13 -10.27
N ALA A 35 -5.57 2.45 -10.72
CA ALA A 35 -6.87 2.56 -10.08
C ALA A 35 -6.81 2.03 -8.63
N PRO A 36 -7.42 2.71 -7.64
CA PRO A 36 -7.35 2.29 -6.23
C PRO A 36 -7.79 0.84 -5.98
N ARG A 37 -8.79 0.35 -6.74
CA ARG A 37 -9.30 -1.02 -6.70
C ARG A 37 -8.29 -2.09 -7.13
N ARG A 38 -7.18 -1.70 -7.75
CA ARG A 38 -6.09 -2.58 -8.22
C ARG A 38 -4.85 -2.52 -7.32
N ILE A 39 -4.92 -1.77 -6.22
CA ILE A 39 -3.84 -1.67 -5.24
C ILE A 39 -4.25 -2.46 -3.98
N PHE A 40 -3.66 -3.63 -3.83
CA PHE A 40 -3.82 -4.50 -2.67
C PHE A 40 -2.76 -4.15 -1.62
N ARG A 41 -3.15 -4.15 -0.34
CA ARG A 41 -2.30 -3.68 0.76
C ARG A 41 -2.35 -4.67 1.91
N GLU A 42 -1.19 -5.02 2.40
CA GLU A 42 -0.98 -5.78 3.62
C GLU A 42 0.06 -5.03 4.47
N LYS A 43 -0.29 -4.70 5.70
CA LYS A 43 0.61 -3.98 6.61
C LYS A 43 1.23 -4.97 7.57
N PHE A 44 2.52 -4.79 7.83
CA PHE A 44 3.14 -5.43 8.99
C PHE A 44 2.50 -4.81 10.23
N THR A 45 1.89 -5.66 11.04
CA THR A 45 1.33 -5.27 12.32
C THR A 45 1.91 -6.20 13.36
N ASP A 46 2.67 -5.63 14.29
CA ASP A 46 3.18 -6.40 15.42
C ASP A 46 1.99 -6.79 16.30
N ALA A 47 2.00 -8.00 16.88
CA ALA A 47 0.90 -8.49 17.72
C ALA A 47 0.54 -7.51 18.86
N VAL A 48 1.52 -6.77 19.35
CA VAL A 48 1.35 -5.72 20.36
C VAL A 48 0.59 -4.51 19.80
N THR A 49 0.96 -4.03 18.61
CA THR A 49 0.31 -2.87 17.97
C THR A 49 -1.14 -3.15 17.59
N VAL A 50 -1.44 -4.37 17.10
CA VAL A 50 -2.82 -4.80 16.81
C VAL A 50 -3.67 -4.82 18.09
N GLY A 51 -3.11 -5.31 19.19
CA GLY A 51 -3.79 -5.31 20.49
C GLY A 51 -4.09 -3.90 21.01
N GLN A 52 -3.21 -2.93 20.73
CA GLN A 52 -3.41 -1.53 21.14
C GLN A 52 -4.45 -0.79 20.27
N GLU A 53 -4.48 -1.02 18.95
CA GLU A 53 -5.51 -0.44 18.07
C GLU A 53 -6.90 -1.02 18.34
N LEU A 54 -7.02 -2.34 18.61
CA LEU A 54 -8.30 -2.98 18.96
C LEU A 54 -8.80 -2.56 20.34
N ALA A 55 -7.91 -2.35 21.32
CA ALA A 55 -8.31 -1.91 22.66
C ALA A 55 -8.70 -0.42 22.72
N SER A 56 -8.36 0.36 21.68
CA SER A 56 -8.64 1.80 21.60
C SER A 56 -9.82 2.14 20.68
N ALA A 57 -10.49 1.14 20.10
CA ALA A 57 -11.64 1.26 19.21
C ALA A 57 -12.91 0.74 19.89
#